data_AF-A0A820LQ49-F1
#
_entry.id   AF-A0A820LQ49-F1
#
_cell.length_a   1.000
_cell.length_b   1.000
_cell.length_c   1.000
_cell.angle_alpha   90.00
_cell.angle_beta   90.00
_cell.angle_gamma   90.00
#
_symmetry.space_group_name_H-M   'P 1'
#
loop_
_entity.id
_entity.type
_entity.pdbx_description
1 polymer ?
#
loop_
_entity_poly.entity_id
_entity_poly.type
_entity_poly.pdbx_seq_one_letter_code
_entity_poly.pdbx_strand_id
1 'polypeptide(L)'
;MAKVLLAKVLLTKFRNPIQTVPSDKSLYGINDLTPLSSISSFHPIMSLPPDLMHDVMEGIMLKLTGCLLHVIVSSRLHTCSQVCQMINKFNFGNNDKRNRPVAFKEKDISEGNVRGKAMEKYYLFLNLPFIFYEIIDKIPYLFLYELLREIWDILYADRPRKSWLSTLEVLIQEFLQLFQTIFPENFVPKFHFLLHAARNTAKYGPLK
;
A
#
# COMPACT_ATOMS: atom_id res chain seq x y z
N MET A 1 -7.32 -19.46 -10.83
CA MET A 1 -8.09 -18.87 -11.97
C MET A 1 -9.12 -17.82 -11.54
N ALA A 2 -9.89 -18.01 -10.46
CA ALA A 2 -10.90 -17.04 -10.00
C ALA A 2 -10.35 -15.68 -9.49
N LYS A 3 -9.16 -15.63 -8.85
CA LYS A 3 -8.55 -14.38 -8.37
C LYS A 3 -7.98 -13.49 -9.48
N VAL A 4 -7.42 -14.09 -10.53
CA VAL A 4 -6.94 -13.37 -11.73
C VAL A 4 -8.11 -12.73 -12.48
N LEU A 5 -9.27 -13.38 -12.49
CA LEU A 5 -10.50 -12.79 -13.00
C LEU A 5 -10.95 -11.60 -12.14
N LEU A 6 -10.86 -11.69 -10.81
CA LEU A 6 -11.27 -10.59 -9.91
C LEU A 6 -10.40 -9.35 -10.11
N ALA A 7 -9.08 -9.49 -10.23
CA ALA A 7 -8.18 -8.36 -10.50
C ALA A 7 -8.45 -7.74 -11.89
N LYS A 8 -8.59 -8.54 -12.94
CA LYS A 8 -8.96 -8.05 -14.29
C LYS A 8 -10.35 -7.41 -14.31
N VAL A 9 -11.32 -7.97 -13.59
CA VAL A 9 -12.69 -7.43 -13.46
C VAL A 9 -12.69 -6.14 -12.65
N LEU A 10 -11.89 -6.01 -11.58
CA LEU A 10 -11.72 -4.77 -10.83
C LEU A 10 -11.02 -3.69 -11.68
N LEU A 11 -10.03 -4.09 -12.48
CA LEU A 11 -9.31 -3.22 -13.41
C LEU A 11 -10.16 -2.72 -14.58
N THR A 12 -11.16 -3.50 -15.03
CA THR A 12 -11.99 -3.16 -16.20
C THR A 12 -13.37 -2.62 -15.83
N LYS A 13 -14.03 -3.10 -14.77
CA LYS A 13 -15.40 -2.66 -14.40
C LYS A 13 -15.47 -1.30 -13.73
N PHE A 14 -14.44 -0.88 -12.99
CA PHE A 14 -14.46 0.38 -12.21
C PHE A 14 -13.78 1.55 -12.90
N ARG A 15 -13.53 1.47 -14.20
CA ARG A 15 -12.93 2.57 -14.97
C ARG A 15 -13.86 3.79 -15.08
N ASN A 16 -15.17 3.60 -14.98
CA ASN A 16 -16.17 4.65 -15.11
C ASN A 16 -16.99 4.79 -13.82
N PRO A 17 -17.19 6.02 -13.30
CA PRO A 17 -17.99 6.26 -12.11
C PRO A 17 -19.47 5.93 -12.36
N ILE A 18 -20.09 5.24 -11.41
CA ILE A 18 -21.53 4.93 -11.42
C ILE A 18 -22.30 6.21 -11.09
N GLN A 19 -23.12 6.69 -12.03
CA GLN A 19 -23.81 7.98 -11.90
C GLN A 19 -25.22 7.89 -11.28
N THR A 20 -25.76 6.69 -11.12
CA THR A 20 -27.11 6.43 -10.60
C THR A 20 -27.10 5.26 -9.63
N VAL A 21 -28.08 5.16 -8.73
CA VAL A 21 -28.20 3.99 -7.85
C VAL A 21 -28.46 2.77 -8.72
N PRO A 22 -27.55 1.79 -8.77
CA PRO A 22 -27.73 0.62 -9.59
C PRO A 22 -28.86 -0.26 -9.02
N SER A 23 -29.55 -0.97 -9.92
CA SER A 23 -30.67 -1.85 -9.55
C SER A 23 -30.25 -2.97 -8.59
N ASP A 24 -29.02 -3.48 -8.73
CA ASP A 24 -28.46 -4.52 -7.88
C ASP A 24 -27.58 -3.91 -6.77
N LYS A 25 -28.20 -3.50 -5.67
CA LYS A 25 -27.50 -2.89 -4.52
C LYS A 25 -26.44 -3.81 -3.92
N SER A 26 -26.66 -5.14 -3.97
CA SER A 26 -25.74 -6.15 -3.43
C SER A 26 -24.44 -6.21 -4.23
N LEU A 27 -24.52 -6.11 -5.55
CA LEU A 27 -23.36 -6.18 -6.44
C LEU A 27 -22.44 -4.95 -6.33
N TYR A 28 -23.03 -3.76 -6.16
CA TYR A 28 -22.29 -2.49 -6.17
C TYR A 28 -22.04 -1.90 -4.78
N GLY A 29 -22.74 -2.39 -3.75
CA GLY A 29 -22.65 -1.87 -2.38
C GLY A 29 -23.17 -0.43 -2.22
N ILE A 30 -23.97 0.06 -3.18
CA ILE A 30 -24.55 1.40 -3.15
C ILE A 30 -25.99 1.29 -2.67
N ASN A 31 -26.24 1.73 -1.44
CA ASN A 31 -27.57 1.65 -0.84
C ASN A 31 -28.48 2.80 -1.27
N ASP A 32 -27.98 4.04 -1.25
CA ASP A 32 -28.72 5.25 -1.59
C ASP A 32 -27.77 6.38 -2.05
N LEU A 33 -28.34 7.47 -2.59
CA LEU A 33 -27.59 8.70 -2.87
C LEU A 33 -27.27 9.45 -1.58
N THR A 34 -26.05 9.97 -1.48
CA THR A 34 -25.69 10.88 -0.36
C THR A 34 -26.48 12.19 -0.46
N PRO A 35 -26.90 12.81 0.67
CA PRO A 35 -27.51 14.15 0.67
C PRO A 35 -26.67 15.21 -0.03
N LEU A 36 -25.34 15.03 -0.04
CA LEU A 36 -24.40 15.92 -0.72
C LEU A 36 -24.56 15.91 -2.25
N SER A 37 -25.25 14.91 -2.82
CA SER A 37 -25.55 14.85 -4.26
C SER A 37 -26.48 15.99 -4.72
N SER A 38 -27.14 16.66 -3.79
CA SER A 38 -27.96 17.85 -4.07
C SER A 38 -27.13 19.10 -4.40
N ILE A 39 -25.84 19.11 -4.06
CA ILE A 39 -24.93 20.23 -4.30
C ILE A 39 -24.39 20.10 -5.73
N SER A 40 -24.68 21.07 -6.60
CA SER A 40 -24.29 21.04 -8.02
C SER A 40 -22.78 20.95 -8.25
N SER A 41 -21.98 21.45 -7.32
CA SER A 41 -20.51 21.42 -7.37
C SER A 41 -19.89 20.17 -6.72
N PHE A 42 -20.70 19.23 -6.20
CA PHE A 42 -20.21 18.03 -5.53
C PHE A 42 -20.66 16.77 -6.26
N HIS A 43 -19.70 15.94 -6.63
CA HIS A 43 -19.96 14.61 -7.18
C HIS A 43 -19.38 13.56 -6.24
N PRO A 44 -20.19 12.67 -5.64
CA PRO A 44 -19.76 11.77 -4.55
C PRO A 44 -18.50 10.94 -4.86
N ILE A 45 -18.32 10.55 -6.11
CA ILE A 45 -17.18 9.74 -6.57
C ILE A 45 -15.97 10.60 -6.97
N MET A 46 -16.20 11.85 -7.36
CA MET A 46 -15.20 12.72 -8.01
C MET A 46 -14.81 13.93 -7.17
N SER A 47 -15.35 14.06 -5.97
CA SER A 47 -15.10 15.19 -5.06
C SER A 47 -14.41 14.75 -3.76
N LEU A 48 -14.21 13.44 -3.56
CA LEU A 48 -13.51 12.88 -2.41
C LEU A 48 -12.28 12.12 -2.92
N PRO A 49 -11.06 12.71 -2.83
CA PRO A 49 -9.85 11.99 -3.19
C PRO A 49 -9.60 10.83 -2.21
N PRO A 50 -8.92 9.75 -2.65
CA PRO A 50 -8.48 8.69 -1.77
C PRO A 50 -7.44 9.19 -0.76
N ASP A 51 -7.38 8.53 0.39
CA ASP A 51 -6.49 8.86 1.50
C ASP A 51 -5.20 8.04 1.37
N LEU A 52 -4.08 8.73 1.08
CA LEU A 52 -2.79 8.08 0.94
C LEU A 52 -2.31 7.38 2.22
N MET A 53 -2.63 7.92 3.41
CA MET A 53 -2.27 7.29 4.66
C MET A 53 -3.04 5.97 4.83
N HIS A 54 -4.36 6.00 4.61
CA HIS A 54 -5.17 4.80 4.75
C HIS A 54 -4.88 3.74 3.66
N ASP A 55 -4.77 4.16 2.40
CA ASP A 55 -4.69 3.23 1.27
C ASP A 55 -3.26 2.73 1.06
N VAL A 56 -2.26 3.62 1.12
CA VAL A 56 -0.87 3.28 0.87
C VAL A 56 -0.14 2.92 2.17
N MET A 57 -0.11 3.81 3.17
CA MET A 57 0.66 3.58 4.40
C MET A 57 0.09 2.42 5.23
N GLU A 58 -1.22 2.40 5.50
CA GLU A 58 -1.88 1.35 6.29
C GLU A 58 -2.30 0.14 5.45
N GLY A 59 -2.22 0.22 4.13
CA GLY A 59 -2.64 -0.84 3.22
C GLY A 59 -1.45 -1.51 2.55
N ILE A 60 -1.02 -0.89 1.46
CA ILE A 60 -0.06 -1.46 0.50
C ILE A 60 1.32 -1.66 1.14
N MET A 61 1.85 -0.64 1.83
CA MET A 61 3.17 -0.71 2.49
C MET A 61 3.23 -1.82 3.52
N LEU A 62 2.17 -1.97 4.32
CA LEU A 62 2.13 -2.99 5.37
C LEU A 62 2.05 -4.39 4.79
N LYS A 63 1.27 -4.54 3.71
CA LYS A 63 1.12 -5.81 3.03
C LYS A 63 2.45 -6.25 2.42
N LEU A 64 3.17 -5.34 1.76
CA LEU A 64 4.51 -5.64 1.24
C LEU A 64 5.51 -5.94 2.36
N THR A 65 5.55 -5.11 3.40
CA THR A 65 6.43 -5.33 4.57
C THR A 65 6.21 -6.71 5.17
N GLY A 66 4.96 -7.10 5.36
CA GLY A 66 4.60 -8.42 5.87
C GLY A 66 5.08 -9.56 4.97
N CYS A 67 4.94 -9.42 3.66
CA CYS A 67 5.46 -10.40 2.69
C CYS A 67 6.99 -10.51 2.78
N LEU A 68 7.71 -9.40 2.89
CA LEU A 68 9.17 -9.41 3.00
C LEU A 68 9.64 -10.04 4.32
N LEU A 69 9.00 -9.72 5.45
CA LEU A 69 9.29 -10.37 6.73
C LEU A 69 9.04 -11.88 6.68
N HIS A 70 7.94 -12.29 6.06
CA HIS A 70 7.65 -13.71 5.82
C HIS A 70 8.78 -14.37 5.02
N VAL A 71 9.21 -13.75 3.92
CA VAL A 71 10.28 -14.24 3.06
C VAL A 71 11.61 -14.35 3.80
N ILE A 72 11.97 -13.37 4.64
CA ILE A 72 13.20 -13.41 5.46
C ILE A 72 13.22 -14.67 6.34
N VAL A 73 12.08 -14.99 6.97
CA VAL A 73 11.97 -16.15 7.87
C VAL A 73 11.87 -17.47 7.10
N SER A 74 11.02 -17.55 6.07
CA SER A 74 10.83 -18.77 5.30
C SER A 74 12.06 -19.17 4.48
N SER A 75 12.85 -18.19 4.04
CA SER A 75 14.14 -18.41 3.35
C SER A 75 15.29 -18.67 4.32
N ARG A 76 15.03 -18.76 5.63
CA ARG A 76 16.03 -18.99 6.69
C ARG A 76 17.16 -17.96 6.73
N LEU A 77 16.92 -16.74 6.27
CA LEU A 77 17.89 -15.64 6.41
C LEU A 77 18.00 -15.22 7.88
N HIS A 78 16.85 -15.12 8.56
CA HIS A 78 16.78 -14.91 10.01
C HIS A 78 15.57 -15.65 10.60
N THR A 79 15.66 -15.97 11.89
CA THR A 79 14.52 -16.43 12.68
C THR A 79 13.62 -15.26 13.09
N CYS A 80 12.37 -15.53 13.46
CA CYS A 80 11.47 -14.52 14.02
C CYS A 80 12.08 -13.80 15.23
N SER A 81 12.79 -14.52 16.10
CA SER A 81 13.47 -13.94 17.26
C SER A 81 14.57 -12.95 16.84
N GLN A 82 15.37 -13.30 15.84
CA GLN A 82 16.41 -12.42 15.29
C GLN A 82 15.82 -11.18 14.62
N VAL A 83 14.74 -11.32 13.84
CA VAL A 83 14.01 -10.19 13.25
C VAL A 83 13.55 -9.21 14.34
N CYS A 84 12.89 -9.73 15.38
CA CYS A 84 12.47 -8.91 16.54
C CYS A 84 13.66 -8.27 17.25
N GLN A 85 14.78 -8.97 17.37
CA GLN A 85 16.00 -8.43 17.98
C GLN A 85 16.59 -7.27 17.18
N MET A 86 16.65 -7.37 15.84
CA MET A 86 17.15 -6.31 14.97
C MET A 86 16.30 -5.05 15.09
N ILE A 87 14.97 -5.21 15.03
CA ILE A 87 14.01 -4.10 15.21
C ILE A 87 14.16 -3.45 16.58
N ASN A 88 14.33 -4.24 17.65
CA ASN A 88 14.51 -3.72 19.00
C ASN A 88 15.86 -3.02 19.21
N LYS A 89 16.91 -3.45 18.52
CA LYS A 89 18.23 -2.82 18.58
C LYS A 89 18.30 -1.54 17.77
N PHE A 90 17.50 -1.41 16.70
CA PHE A 90 17.51 -0.24 15.85
C PHE A 90 17.14 1.04 16.63
N ASN A 91 17.97 2.07 16.44
CA ASN A 91 17.77 3.37 17.06
C ASN A 91 16.90 4.25 16.15
N PHE A 92 15.59 4.32 16.46
CA PHE A 92 14.64 5.19 15.76
C PHE A 92 14.83 6.70 16.07
N GLY A 93 15.75 7.06 16.96
CA GLY A 93 15.93 8.44 17.39
C GLY A 93 14.89 8.90 18.43
N ASN A 94 15.15 10.03 19.07
CA ASN A 94 14.36 10.49 20.21
C ASN A 94 12.93 10.89 19.83
N ASN A 95 12.75 11.49 18.65
CA ASN A 95 11.44 11.96 18.19
C ASN A 95 10.50 10.80 17.85
N ASP A 96 11.05 9.69 17.36
CA ASP A 96 10.26 8.57 16.83
C ASP A 96 10.31 7.32 17.71
N LYS A 97 10.92 7.40 18.91
CA LYS A 97 10.98 6.30 19.88
C LYS A 97 9.60 5.73 20.22
N ARG A 98 8.56 6.56 20.19
CA ARG A 98 7.15 6.17 20.44
C ARG A 98 6.53 5.38 19.28
N ASN A 99 7.11 5.46 18.09
CA ASN A 99 6.67 4.77 16.87
C ASN A 99 7.53 3.52 16.60
N ARG A 100 8.23 2.99 17.61
CA ARG A 100 8.99 1.75 17.47
C ARG A 100 8.03 0.58 17.14
N PRO A 101 8.33 -0.25 16.13
CA PRO A 101 7.51 -1.41 15.81
C PRO A 101 7.42 -2.39 16.98
N VAL A 102 6.25 -2.98 17.17
CA VAL A 102 6.02 -4.00 18.19
C VAL A 102 6.71 -5.32 17.83
N ALA A 103 7.04 -6.11 18.84
CA ALA A 103 7.56 -7.46 18.63
C ALA A 103 6.52 -8.34 17.90
N PHE A 104 7.00 -9.13 16.95
CA PHE A 104 6.19 -10.07 16.18
C PHE A 104 6.16 -11.43 16.85
N LYS A 105 5.01 -12.11 16.76
CA LYS A 105 4.93 -13.55 17.04
C LYS A 105 5.24 -14.31 15.75
N GLU A 106 5.73 -15.54 15.87
CA GLU A 106 6.02 -16.40 14.70
C GLU A 106 4.80 -16.55 13.80
N LYS A 107 3.62 -16.75 14.39
CA LYS A 107 2.35 -16.82 13.66
C LYS A 107 2.12 -15.56 12.79
N ASP A 108 2.38 -14.38 13.34
CA ASP A 108 2.18 -13.11 12.63
C ASP A 108 3.10 -13.01 11.40
N ILE A 109 4.38 -13.33 11.56
CA ILE A 109 5.33 -13.32 10.42
C ILE A 109 4.97 -14.42 9.41
N SER A 110 4.59 -15.61 9.87
CA SER A 110 4.22 -16.72 8.99
C SER A 110 3.01 -16.39 8.10
N GLU A 111 2.09 -15.56 8.59
CA GLU A 111 0.90 -15.11 7.85
C GLU A 111 1.15 -13.77 7.11
N GLY A 112 2.35 -13.19 7.18
CA GLY A 112 2.65 -11.88 6.59
C GLY A 112 1.88 -10.73 7.24
N ASN A 113 1.55 -10.87 8.53
CA ASN A 113 0.78 -9.91 9.31
C ASN A 113 1.69 -8.98 10.12
N VAL A 114 1.61 -7.68 9.85
CA VAL A 114 2.35 -6.65 10.59
C VAL A 114 1.46 -6.04 11.68
N ARG A 115 1.79 -6.29 12.95
CA ARG A 115 1.08 -5.74 14.13
C ARG A 115 1.56 -4.34 14.50
N GLY A 116 0.78 -3.66 15.35
CA GLY A 116 1.08 -2.32 15.87
C GLY A 116 0.09 -1.26 15.41
N LYS A 117 0.37 -0.01 15.76
CA LYS A 117 -0.33 1.20 15.28
C LYS A 117 0.14 1.57 13.87
N ALA A 118 -0.67 2.34 13.14
CA ALA A 118 -0.35 2.78 11.78
C ALA A 118 1.08 3.35 11.64
N MET A 119 1.44 4.27 12.53
CA MET A 119 2.78 4.88 12.53
C MET A 119 3.89 3.88 12.87
N GLU A 120 3.69 2.97 13.82
CA GLU A 120 4.70 1.95 14.15
C GLU A 120 5.03 1.08 12.92
N LYS A 121 4.00 0.72 12.16
CA LYS A 121 4.17 -0.12 10.96
C LYS A 121 4.76 0.67 9.79
N TYR A 122 4.38 1.94 9.64
CA TYR A 122 4.99 2.82 8.65
C TYR A 122 6.48 3.02 8.92
N TYR A 123 6.88 3.21 10.18
CA TYR A 123 8.29 3.37 10.55
C TYR A 123 9.10 2.10 10.34
N LEU A 124 8.47 0.93 10.46
CA LEU A 124 9.11 -0.33 10.04
C LEU A 124 9.41 -0.32 8.54
N PHE A 125 8.44 0.08 7.70
CA PHE A 125 8.64 0.18 6.26
C PHE A 125 9.72 1.21 5.90
N LEU A 126 9.66 2.41 6.47
CA LEU A 126 10.66 3.47 6.21
C LEU A 126 12.09 3.03 6.55
N ASN A 127 12.25 2.33 7.68
CA ASN A 127 13.57 1.97 8.18
C ASN A 127 13.99 0.54 7.80
N LEU A 128 13.21 -0.17 6.99
CA LEU A 128 13.48 -1.57 6.64
C LEU A 128 14.92 -1.80 6.15
N PRO A 129 15.47 -1.00 5.21
CA PRO A 129 16.85 -1.20 4.72
C PRO A 129 17.89 -1.05 5.83
N PHE A 130 17.67 -0.12 6.76
CA PHE A 130 18.59 0.16 7.85
C PHE A 130 18.47 -0.86 8.99
N ILE A 131 17.26 -1.32 9.28
CA ILE A 131 17.02 -2.37 10.28
C ILE A 131 17.68 -3.68 9.84
N PHE A 132 17.57 -4.03 8.56
CA PHE A 132 18.06 -5.28 8.00
C PHE A 132 19.35 -5.13 7.17
N TYR A 133 20.15 -4.10 7.46
CA TYR A 133 21.32 -3.73 6.65
C TYR A 133 22.31 -4.88 6.41
N GLU A 134 22.47 -5.81 7.36
CA GLU A 134 23.40 -6.96 7.25
C GLU A 134 22.97 -8.01 6.23
N ILE A 135 21.67 -8.06 5.91
CA ILE A 135 21.09 -9.07 5.01
C ILE A 135 20.36 -8.45 3.82
N ILE A 136 20.37 -7.13 3.67
CA ILE A 136 19.51 -6.40 2.74
C ILE A 136 19.67 -6.92 1.29
N ASP A 137 20.91 -7.11 0.83
CA ASP A 137 21.23 -7.63 -0.51
C ASP A 137 20.81 -9.08 -0.74
N LYS A 138 20.48 -9.80 0.34
CA LYS A 138 20.07 -11.21 0.31
C LYS A 138 18.56 -11.37 0.38
N ILE A 139 17.80 -10.32 0.68
CA ILE A 139 16.34 -10.38 0.82
C ILE A 139 15.72 -10.55 -0.58
N PRO A 140 15.07 -11.69 -0.87
CA PRO A 140 14.37 -11.88 -2.13
C PRO A 140 13.25 -10.83 -2.30
N TYR A 141 13.06 -10.42 -3.55
CA TYR A 141 11.99 -9.49 -3.96
C TYR A 141 12.08 -8.08 -3.37
N LEU A 142 13.25 -7.67 -2.86
CA LEU A 142 13.46 -6.33 -2.33
C LEU A 142 13.20 -5.22 -3.37
N PHE A 143 13.36 -5.49 -4.66
CA PHE A 143 13.00 -4.53 -5.72
C PHE A 143 11.52 -4.06 -5.66
N LEU A 144 10.60 -4.87 -5.12
CA LEU A 144 9.22 -4.42 -4.88
C LEU A 144 9.15 -3.32 -3.83
N TYR A 145 10.00 -3.39 -2.80
CA TYR A 145 10.15 -2.34 -1.80
C TYR A 145 10.69 -1.07 -2.45
N GLU A 146 11.74 -1.19 -3.25
CA GLU A 146 12.36 -0.07 -3.97
C GLU A 146 11.35 0.65 -4.87
N LEU A 147 10.60 -0.10 -5.69
CA LEU A 147 9.52 0.44 -6.51
C LEU A 147 8.46 1.17 -5.66
N LEU A 148 7.99 0.54 -4.58
CA LEU A 148 6.97 1.17 -3.72
C LEU A 148 7.51 2.41 -3.01
N ARG A 149 8.80 2.45 -2.66
CA ARG A 149 9.47 3.63 -2.11
C ARG A 149 9.51 4.76 -3.12
N GLU A 150 9.87 4.50 -4.37
CA GLU A 150 9.89 5.51 -5.42
C GLU A 150 8.49 6.05 -5.72
N ILE A 151 7.49 5.17 -5.80
CA ILE A 151 6.07 5.55 -5.91
C ILE A 151 5.67 6.48 -4.75
N TRP A 152 6.02 6.10 -3.52
CA TRP A 152 5.68 6.87 -2.33
C TRP A 152 6.34 8.24 -2.32
N ASP A 153 7.61 8.33 -2.69
CA ASP A 153 8.36 9.60 -2.69
C ASP A 153 7.74 10.60 -3.69
N ILE A 154 7.22 10.12 -4.84
CA ILE A 154 6.47 10.97 -5.77
C ILE A 154 5.10 11.35 -5.20
N LEU A 155 4.34 10.39 -4.66
CA LEU A 155 2.98 10.63 -4.14
C LEU A 155 2.96 11.57 -2.93
N TYR A 156 3.96 11.45 -2.05
CA TYR A 156 4.03 12.17 -0.79
C TYR A 156 4.80 13.50 -0.90
N ALA A 157 5.33 13.82 -2.08
CA ALA A 157 5.98 15.10 -2.35
C ALA A 157 5.04 16.28 -2.08
N ASP A 158 5.54 17.35 -1.46
CA ASP A 158 4.76 18.59 -1.23
C ASP A 158 4.28 19.23 -2.54
N ARG A 159 5.06 19.06 -3.61
CA ARG A 159 4.85 19.73 -4.90
C ARG A 159 5.21 18.78 -6.05
N PRO A 160 4.37 17.77 -6.33
CA PRO A 160 4.62 16.82 -7.41
C PRO A 160 4.55 17.55 -8.75
N ARG A 161 5.58 17.39 -9.58
CA ARG A 161 5.58 17.97 -10.93
C ARG A 161 4.69 17.15 -11.85
N LYS A 162 3.94 17.81 -12.74
CA LYS A 162 3.11 17.11 -13.74
C LYS A 162 3.92 16.13 -14.60
N SER A 163 5.17 16.46 -14.88
CA SER A 163 6.10 15.58 -15.63
C SER A 163 6.45 14.28 -14.91
N TRP A 164 6.29 14.20 -13.58
CA TRP A 164 6.53 12.98 -12.81
C TRP A 164 5.36 12.01 -12.86
N LEU A 165 4.15 12.48 -13.24
CA LEU A 165 2.95 11.66 -13.17
C LEU A 165 2.95 10.53 -14.22
N SER A 166 3.55 10.75 -15.39
CA SER A 166 3.75 9.67 -16.37
C SER A 166 4.71 8.60 -15.86
N THR A 167 5.78 9.00 -15.17
CA THR A 167 6.72 8.06 -14.53
C THR A 167 6.01 7.30 -13.41
N LEU A 168 5.22 7.99 -12.59
CA LEU A 168 4.44 7.39 -11.52
C LEU A 168 3.47 6.31 -12.04
N GLU A 169 2.79 6.55 -13.16
CA GLU A 169 1.91 5.55 -13.79
C GLU A 169 2.68 4.28 -14.20
N VAL A 170 3.88 4.43 -14.78
CA VAL A 170 4.73 3.30 -15.17
C VAL A 170 5.19 2.53 -13.93
N LEU A 171 5.71 3.22 -12.91
CA LEU A 171 6.17 2.60 -11.66
C LEU A 171 5.04 1.84 -10.97
N ILE A 172 3.85 2.44 -10.88
CA ILE A 172 2.67 1.79 -10.29
C ILE A 172 2.29 0.55 -11.07
N GLN A 173 2.24 0.62 -12.40
CA GLN A 173 1.91 -0.53 -13.23
C GLN A 173 2.92 -1.67 -13.03
N GLU A 174 4.22 -1.36 -13.04
CA GLU A 174 5.29 -2.32 -12.81
C GLU A 174 5.18 -2.97 -11.43
N PHE A 175 5.06 -2.16 -10.38
CA PHE A 175 4.88 -2.62 -9.00
C PHE A 175 3.68 -3.56 -8.87
N LEU A 176 2.51 -3.17 -9.40
CA LEU A 176 1.28 -3.97 -9.30
C LEU A 176 1.41 -5.30 -10.05
N GLN A 177 2.03 -5.30 -11.23
CA GLN A 177 2.24 -6.52 -12.02
C GLN A 177 3.21 -7.49 -11.34
N LEU A 178 4.33 -6.99 -10.85
CA LEU A 178 5.32 -7.79 -10.13
C LEU A 178 4.75 -8.32 -8.81
N PHE A 179 4.06 -7.47 -8.04
CA PHE A 179 3.45 -7.87 -6.77
C PHE A 179 2.39 -8.96 -6.98
N GLN A 180 1.53 -8.81 -7.98
CA GLN A 180 0.51 -9.81 -8.31
C GLN A 180 1.13 -11.14 -8.78
N THR A 181 2.30 -11.10 -9.41
CA THR A 181 3.02 -12.29 -9.88
C THR A 181 3.71 -13.01 -8.73
N ILE A 182 4.36 -12.28 -7.83
CA ILE A 182 5.21 -12.82 -6.76
C ILE A 182 4.38 -13.19 -5.52
N PHE A 183 3.40 -12.37 -5.17
CA PHE A 183 2.54 -12.54 -3.99
C PHE A 183 1.05 -12.53 -4.34
N PRO A 184 0.56 -13.43 -5.22
CA PRO A 184 -0.80 -13.38 -5.76
C PRO A 184 -1.90 -13.44 -4.69
N GLU A 185 -1.64 -14.17 -3.59
CA GLU A 185 -2.59 -14.35 -2.49
C GLU A 185 -2.69 -13.13 -1.56
N ASN A 186 -1.74 -12.20 -1.68
CA ASN A 186 -1.62 -11.00 -0.85
C ASN A 186 -2.13 -9.73 -1.54
N PHE A 187 -2.61 -9.84 -2.79
CA PHE A 187 -3.19 -8.71 -3.50
C PHE A 187 -4.57 -8.36 -2.91
N VAL A 188 -4.64 -7.23 -2.18
CA VAL A 188 -5.87 -6.79 -1.50
C VAL A 188 -6.55 -5.65 -2.26
N PRO A 189 -7.86 -5.41 -2.06
CA PRO A 189 -8.60 -4.36 -2.77
C PRO A 189 -7.95 -2.97 -2.70
N LYS A 190 -7.22 -2.64 -1.62
CA LYS A 190 -6.52 -1.35 -1.48
C LYS A 190 -5.52 -1.06 -2.60
N PHE A 191 -4.93 -2.08 -3.24
CA PHE A 191 -4.01 -1.92 -4.37
C PHE A 191 -4.67 -1.25 -5.57
N HIS A 192 -6.00 -1.35 -5.71
CA HIS A 192 -6.74 -0.69 -6.77
C HIS A 192 -6.67 0.83 -6.69
N PHE A 193 -6.63 1.41 -5.48
CA PHE A 193 -6.57 2.87 -5.32
C PHE A 193 -5.28 3.46 -5.89
N LEU A 194 -4.19 2.68 -5.89
CA LEU A 194 -2.90 3.11 -6.45
C LEU A 194 -3.00 3.39 -7.95
N LEU A 195 -3.82 2.65 -8.70
CA LEU A 195 -4.02 2.86 -10.14
C LEU A 195 -4.53 4.26 -10.48
N HIS A 196 -5.29 4.86 -9.56
CA HIS A 196 -5.87 6.19 -9.75
C HIS A 196 -5.00 7.28 -9.15
N ALA A 197 -3.90 6.94 -8.47
CA ALA A 197 -3.12 7.89 -7.69
C ALA A 197 -2.54 9.00 -8.57
N ALA A 198 -1.94 8.68 -9.72
CA ALA A 198 -1.41 9.70 -10.64
C ALA A 198 -2.50 10.66 -11.15
N ARG A 199 -3.65 10.12 -11.59
CA ARG A 199 -4.81 10.92 -12.03
C ARG A 199 -5.34 11.80 -10.90
N ASN A 200 -5.43 11.26 -9.69
CA ASN A 200 -5.92 11.99 -8.53
C ASN A 200 -4.95 13.10 -8.14
N THR A 201 -3.64 12.84 -8.14
CA THR A 201 -2.62 13.87 -7.91
C THR A 201 -2.67 14.96 -8.98
N ALA A 202 -2.90 14.61 -10.24
CA ALA A 202 -3.07 15.61 -11.31
C ALA A 202 -4.28 16.53 -11.08
N LYS A 203 -5.38 15.96 -10.56
CA LYS A 203 -6.66 16.64 -10.41
C LYS A 203 -6.76 17.46 -9.13
N TYR A 204 -6.33 16.91 -8.01
CA TYR A 204 -6.50 17.52 -6.69
C TYR A 204 -5.21 18.12 -6.12
N GLY A 205 -4.06 17.89 -6.78
CA GLY A 205 -2.75 18.24 -6.23
C GLY A 205 -2.21 17.14 -5.29
N PRO A 206 -1.25 17.47 -4.40
CA PRO A 206 -0.79 16.55 -3.37
C PRO A 206 -1.96 15.96 -2.58
N LEU A 207 -1.94 14.64 -2.34
CA LEU A 207 -3.04 13.89 -1.71
C LEU A 207 -2.77 13.62 -0.21
N LYS A 208 -2.03 14.51 0.46
CA LYS A 208 -1.67 14.40 1.88
C LYS A 208 -2.27 15.52 2.71
#